data_AF-A0A838GH54-F1
#
_entry.id   AF-A0A838GH54-F1
#
_cell.length_a   1.000
_cell.length_b   1.000
_cell.length_c   1.000
_cell.angle_alpha   90.00
_cell.angle_beta   90.00
_cell.angle_gamma   90.00
#
_symmetry.space_group_name_H-M   'P 1'
#
loop_
_entity.id
_entity.type
_entity.pdbx_description
1 polymer ?
#
loop_
_entity_poly.entity_id
_entity_poly.type
_entity_poly.pdbx_seq_one_letter_code
_entity_poly.pdbx_strand_id
1 'polypeptide(L)'
;MDEDVRRSISERIMSIAEWRREREQRDLYGHGPEVAVRSRRSADGLVELAGHVLSLPAHDPRLARLTVLAFYKGHFDPGATMLHELGRFRFHDPDVSVDGFIDRLVDLAELDHSERDHLGGPQVPGDNPWRPGWLPDAEEDEW
;
A
#
# COMPACT_ATOMS: atom_id res chain seq x y z
N MET A 1 -0.90 21.23 -1.63
CA MET A 1 -0.37 20.24 -0.66
C MET A 1 -1.35 19.08 -0.53
N ASP A 2 -2.64 19.34 -0.32
CA ASP A 2 -3.64 18.27 -0.11
C ASP A 2 -3.94 17.39 -1.33
N GLU A 3 -3.88 17.95 -2.54
CA GLU A 3 -4.01 17.17 -3.78
C GLU A 3 -2.82 16.20 -3.98
N ASP A 4 -1.66 16.55 -3.45
CA ASP A 4 -0.44 15.74 -3.51
C ASP A 4 -0.57 14.49 -2.61
N VAL A 5 -1.19 14.64 -1.44
CA VAL A 5 -1.44 13.54 -0.50
C VAL A 5 -2.38 12.49 -1.10
N ARG A 6 -3.57 12.89 -1.55
CA ARG A 6 -4.53 11.95 -2.16
C ARG A 6 -3.92 11.26 -3.37
N ARG A 7 -3.20 12.01 -4.21
CA ARG A 7 -2.53 11.49 -5.39
C ARG A 7 -1.47 10.46 -5.01
N SER A 8 -0.58 10.78 -4.09
CA SER A 8 0.49 9.87 -3.67
C SER A 8 -0.05 8.56 -3.07
N ILE A 9 -1.09 8.63 -2.22
CA ILE A 9 -1.76 7.43 -1.69
C ILE A 9 -2.36 6.61 -2.84
N SER A 10 -3.09 7.28 -3.73
CA SER A 10 -3.80 6.61 -4.83
C SER A 10 -2.83 5.97 -5.83
N GLU A 11 -1.74 6.63 -6.18
CA GLU A 11 -0.67 6.08 -7.03
C GLU A 11 -0.06 4.82 -6.44
N ARG A 12 0.22 4.83 -5.12
CA ARG A 12 0.73 3.64 -4.44
C ARG A 12 -0.28 2.50 -4.47
N ILE A 13 -1.55 2.76 -4.16
CA ILE A 13 -2.63 1.77 -4.22
C ILE A 13 -2.77 1.19 -5.64
N MET A 14 -2.69 2.05 -6.66
CA MET A 14 -2.73 1.64 -8.07
C MET A 14 -1.54 0.74 -8.44
N SER A 15 -0.32 1.04 -7.98
CA SER A 15 0.83 0.14 -8.22
C SER A 15 0.61 -1.26 -7.63
N ILE A 16 -0.07 -1.36 -6.48
CA ILE A 16 -0.41 -2.66 -5.86
C ILE A 16 -1.51 -3.36 -6.67
N ALA A 17 -2.48 -2.61 -7.19
CA ALA A 17 -3.51 -3.14 -8.09
C ALA A 17 -2.90 -3.71 -9.38
N GLU A 18 -1.93 -3.02 -9.98
CA GLU A 18 -1.18 -3.49 -11.15
C GLU A 18 -0.42 -4.78 -10.83
N TRP A 19 0.30 -4.83 -9.71
CA TRP A 19 0.95 -6.06 -9.26
C TRP A 19 -0.06 -7.21 -9.07
N ARG A 20 -1.26 -6.93 -8.55
CA ARG A 20 -2.33 -7.94 -8.44
C ARG A 20 -2.84 -8.42 -9.80
N ARG A 21 -2.90 -7.56 -10.82
CA ARG A 21 -3.22 -7.96 -12.21
C ARG A 21 -2.13 -8.84 -12.81
N GLU A 22 -0.86 -8.52 -12.59
CA GLU A 22 0.23 -9.40 -12.99
C GLU A 22 0.13 -10.75 -12.28
N ARG A 23 -0.22 -10.75 -10.99
CA ARG A 23 -0.38 -11.97 -10.21
C ARG A 23 -1.55 -12.81 -10.71
N GLU A 24 -2.67 -12.21 -11.09
CA GLU A 24 -3.79 -12.89 -11.75
C GLU A 24 -3.30 -13.67 -12.98
N GLN A 25 -2.51 -13.04 -13.85
CA GLN A 25 -1.98 -13.71 -15.05
C GLN A 25 -1.09 -14.90 -14.67
N ARG A 26 -0.17 -14.73 -13.71
CA ARG A 26 0.70 -15.82 -13.25
C ARG A 26 -0.10 -16.98 -12.63
N ASP A 27 -1.07 -16.67 -11.78
CA ASP A 27 -1.92 -17.67 -11.14
C ASP A 27 -2.80 -18.40 -12.18
N LEU A 28 -3.26 -17.70 -13.22
CA LEU A 28 -4.06 -18.28 -14.31
C LEU A 28 -3.27 -19.38 -15.06
N TYR A 29 -2.01 -19.11 -15.41
CA TYR A 29 -1.16 -20.09 -16.11
C TYR A 29 -0.59 -21.18 -15.19
N GLY A 30 -0.34 -20.87 -13.91
CA GLY A 30 0.32 -21.80 -12.98
C GLY A 30 -0.63 -22.66 -12.15
N HIS A 31 -1.81 -22.16 -11.83
CA HIS A 31 -2.75 -22.77 -10.86
C HIS A 31 -4.19 -22.86 -11.34
N GLY A 32 -4.54 -22.12 -12.39
CA GLY A 32 -5.85 -22.14 -13.02
C GLY A 32 -6.77 -20.98 -12.60
N PRO A 33 -7.93 -20.85 -13.26
CA PRO A 33 -8.79 -19.68 -13.17
C PRO A 33 -9.39 -19.46 -11.79
N GLU A 34 -9.70 -20.53 -11.04
CA GLU A 34 -10.28 -20.42 -9.69
C GLU A 34 -9.34 -19.69 -8.73
N VAL A 35 -8.02 -19.94 -8.85
CA VAL A 35 -6.98 -19.30 -8.03
C VAL A 35 -6.70 -17.88 -8.51
N ALA A 36 -6.88 -17.58 -9.80
CA ALA A 36 -6.66 -16.25 -10.37
C ALA A 36 -7.75 -15.24 -9.97
N VAL A 37 -8.99 -15.68 -9.77
CA VAL A 37 -10.16 -14.80 -9.47
C VAL A 37 -9.96 -13.91 -8.25
N ARG A 38 -9.33 -14.41 -7.18
CA ARG A 38 -9.03 -13.61 -5.97
C ARG A 38 -8.04 -12.47 -6.24
N SER A 39 -7.04 -12.70 -7.09
CA SER A 39 -6.07 -11.68 -7.49
C SER A 39 -6.75 -10.59 -8.34
N ARG A 40 -7.63 -10.99 -9.27
CA ARG A 40 -8.47 -10.05 -10.03
C ARG A 40 -9.36 -9.20 -9.13
N ARG A 41 -10.10 -9.85 -8.23
CA ARG A 41 -11.02 -9.18 -7.30
C ARG A 41 -10.29 -8.17 -6.42
N SER A 42 -9.11 -8.54 -5.92
CA SER A 42 -8.28 -7.65 -5.12
C SER A 42 -7.80 -6.45 -5.93
N ALA A 43 -7.36 -6.66 -7.18
CA ALA A 43 -6.99 -5.55 -8.08
C ALA A 43 -8.17 -4.59 -8.32
N ASP A 44 -9.36 -5.13 -8.62
CA ASP A 44 -10.56 -4.30 -8.86
C ASP A 44 -10.95 -3.51 -7.61
N GLY A 45 -10.88 -4.14 -6.44
CA GLY A 45 -11.10 -3.46 -5.16
C GLY A 45 -10.09 -2.32 -4.92
N LEU A 46 -8.81 -2.54 -5.23
CA LEU A 46 -7.78 -1.52 -5.07
C LEU A 46 -7.97 -0.33 -6.02
N VAL A 47 -8.46 -0.57 -7.24
CA VAL A 47 -8.83 0.52 -8.16
C VAL A 47 -9.99 1.34 -7.60
N GLU A 48 -11.02 0.69 -7.05
CA GLU A 48 -12.14 1.37 -6.39
C GLU A 48 -11.66 2.17 -5.18
N LEU A 49 -10.78 1.59 -4.36
CA LEU A 49 -10.18 2.24 -3.19
C LEU A 49 -9.38 3.49 -3.58
N ALA A 50 -8.53 3.41 -4.61
CA ALA A 50 -7.77 4.54 -5.11
C ALA A 50 -8.70 5.66 -5.62
N GLY A 51 -9.74 5.30 -6.38
CA GLY A 51 -10.75 6.26 -6.83
C GLY A 51 -11.48 6.94 -5.67
N HIS A 52 -11.82 6.16 -4.63
CA HIS A 52 -12.44 6.70 -3.42
C HIS A 52 -11.51 7.67 -2.69
N VAL A 53 -10.23 7.33 -2.50
CA VAL A 53 -9.24 8.23 -1.87
C VAL A 53 -9.17 9.56 -2.60
N LEU A 54 -9.14 9.56 -3.94
CA LEU A 54 -9.16 10.80 -4.74
C LEU A 54 -10.42 11.63 -4.54
N SER A 55 -11.56 10.99 -4.25
CA SER A 55 -12.84 11.66 -4.02
C SER A 55 -13.01 12.24 -2.62
N LEU A 56 -12.15 11.86 -1.66
CA LEU A 56 -12.26 12.35 -0.29
C LEU A 56 -11.98 13.86 -0.17
N PRO A 57 -12.64 14.55 0.77
CA PRO A 57 -12.34 15.95 1.07
C PRO A 57 -10.85 16.16 1.41
N ALA A 58 -10.30 17.32 1.05
CA ALA A 58 -8.92 17.69 1.36
C ALA A 58 -8.59 17.69 2.86
N HIS A 59 -9.60 17.95 3.67
CA HIS A 59 -9.49 17.99 5.12
C HIS A 59 -10.07 16.74 5.78
N ASP A 60 -10.21 15.63 5.05
CA ASP A 60 -10.61 14.36 5.67
C ASP A 60 -9.59 14.00 6.77
N PRO A 61 -10.05 13.79 8.01
CA PRO A 61 -9.15 13.57 9.14
C PRO A 61 -8.31 12.30 9.00
N ARG A 62 -8.79 11.30 8.24
CA ARG A 62 -8.07 10.05 8.00
C ARG A 62 -6.88 10.27 7.08
N LEU A 63 -7.03 11.13 6.06
CA LEU A 63 -5.92 11.53 5.19
C LEU A 63 -4.85 12.27 5.99
N ALA A 64 -5.25 13.23 6.83
CA ALA A 64 -4.31 13.94 7.69
C ALA A 64 -3.54 12.99 8.62
N ARG A 65 -4.23 11.97 9.17
CA ARG A 65 -3.61 10.97 10.03
C ARG A 65 -2.61 10.09 9.27
N LEU A 66 -2.98 9.62 8.08
CA LEU A 66 -2.09 8.86 7.20
C LEU A 66 -0.86 9.67 6.79
N THR A 67 -0.99 10.97 6.53
CA THR A 67 0.14 11.84 6.23
C THR A 67 1.15 11.91 7.37
N VAL A 68 0.70 11.86 8.63
CA VAL A 68 1.62 11.87 9.78
C VAL A 68 2.32 10.52 9.95
N LEU A 69 1.62 9.42 9.74
CA LEU A 69 2.08 8.08 10.15
C LEU A 69 2.80 7.32 9.03
N ALA A 70 2.40 7.52 7.78
CA ALA A 70 2.75 6.66 6.66
C ALA A 70 3.28 7.46 5.45
N PHE A 71 3.81 8.66 5.67
CA PHE A 71 4.54 9.39 4.64
C PHE A 71 6.02 9.52 4.97
N TYR A 72 6.83 9.44 3.94
CA TYR A 72 8.26 9.71 4.00
C TYR A 72 8.70 10.51 2.77
N LYS A 73 9.38 11.63 2.99
CA LYS A 73 9.85 12.55 1.94
C LYS A 73 8.76 12.95 0.92
N GLY A 74 7.52 13.13 1.39
CA GLY A 74 6.39 13.54 0.54
C GLY A 74 5.68 12.40 -0.19
N HIS A 75 6.11 11.14 0.00
CA HIS A 75 5.47 9.99 -0.61
C HIS A 75 4.78 9.12 0.43
N PHE A 76 3.62 8.54 0.07
CA PHE A 76 2.97 7.51 0.85
C PHE A 76 3.84 6.23 0.87
N ASP A 77 4.36 5.93 2.04
CA ASP A 77 5.31 4.86 2.33
C ASP A 77 4.75 4.00 3.49
N PRO A 78 3.74 3.16 3.21
CA PRO A 78 3.10 2.34 4.22
C PRO A 78 4.08 1.34 4.81
N GLY A 79 3.96 1.09 6.12
CA GLY A 79 4.74 0.07 6.81
C GLY A 79 4.35 -1.35 6.38
N ALA A 80 5.06 -2.34 6.92
CA ALA A 80 4.94 -3.73 6.48
C ALA A 80 3.53 -4.30 6.67
N THR A 81 2.90 -4.02 7.81
CA THR A 81 1.59 -4.57 8.14
C THR A 81 0.52 -3.94 7.28
N MET A 82 0.53 -2.61 7.15
CA MET A 82 -0.40 -1.91 6.26
C MET A 82 -0.25 -2.39 4.81
N LEU A 83 0.98 -2.51 4.33
CA LEU A 83 1.26 -2.91 2.95
C LEU A 83 0.82 -4.35 2.65
N HIS A 84 0.99 -5.26 3.61
CA HIS A 84 0.48 -6.63 3.52
C HIS A 84 -1.05 -6.65 3.42
N GLU A 85 -1.75 -5.85 4.23
CA GLU A 85 -3.21 -5.78 4.23
C GLU A 85 -3.75 -5.09 2.97
N LEU A 86 -3.11 -4.02 2.50
CA LEU A 86 -3.39 -3.40 1.19
C LEU A 86 -3.28 -4.44 0.07
N GLY A 87 -2.20 -5.22 0.09
CA GLY A 87 -2.02 -6.32 -0.85
C GLY A 87 -3.21 -7.28 -0.84
N ARG A 88 -3.88 -7.50 0.29
CA ARG A 88 -4.97 -8.48 0.45
C ARG A 88 -6.37 -7.86 0.48
N PHE A 89 -6.51 -6.58 0.17
CA PHE A 89 -7.81 -5.93 0.12
C PHE A 89 -8.75 -6.69 -0.81
N ARG A 90 -9.93 -7.06 -0.29
CA ARG A 90 -10.95 -7.90 -0.93
C ARG A 90 -10.49 -9.26 -1.50
N PHE A 91 -9.30 -9.73 -1.12
CA PHE A 91 -8.75 -10.99 -1.64
C PHE A 91 -9.51 -12.21 -1.12
N HIS A 92 -9.87 -12.22 0.17
CA HIS A 92 -10.63 -13.30 0.80
C HIS A 92 -12.12 -12.99 0.92
N ASP A 93 -12.44 -11.74 1.26
CA ASP A 93 -13.80 -11.27 1.47
C ASP A 93 -14.11 -10.16 0.46
N PRO A 94 -14.96 -10.40 -0.57
CA PRO A 94 -15.31 -9.39 -1.56
C PRO A 94 -16.06 -8.19 -0.98
N ASP A 95 -16.74 -8.34 0.15
CA ASP A 95 -17.75 -7.40 0.62
C ASP A 95 -17.18 -6.35 1.58
N VAL A 96 -15.86 -6.35 1.80
CA VAL A 96 -15.18 -5.33 2.60
C VAL A 96 -15.47 -3.94 2.00
N SER A 97 -16.02 -3.05 2.81
CA SER A 97 -16.32 -1.68 2.41
C SER A 97 -15.04 -0.89 2.15
N VAL A 98 -15.02 -0.09 1.10
CA VAL A 98 -13.90 0.82 0.81
C VAL A 98 -13.71 1.84 1.93
N ASP A 99 -14.78 2.50 2.35
CA ASP A 99 -14.72 3.55 3.39
C ASP A 99 -14.22 3.00 4.73
N GLY A 100 -14.81 1.90 5.23
CA GLY A 100 -14.33 1.25 6.46
C GLY A 100 -12.92 0.64 6.33
N PHE A 101 -12.44 0.38 5.11
CA PHE A 101 -11.06 -0.03 4.92
C PHE A 101 -10.08 1.15 5.06
N ILE A 102 -10.48 2.38 4.71
CA ILE A 102 -9.67 3.57 4.98
C ILE A 102 -9.48 3.77 6.49
N ASP A 103 -10.53 3.56 7.29
CA ASP A 103 -10.42 3.59 8.76
C ASP A 103 -9.40 2.56 9.24
N ARG A 104 -9.48 1.33 8.71
CA ARG A 104 -8.51 0.27 9.02
C ARG A 104 -7.09 0.63 8.58
N LEU A 105 -6.89 1.32 7.46
CA LEU A 105 -5.55 1.77 7.06
C LEU A 105 -4.96 2.73 8.09
N VAL A 106 -5.76 3.60 8.71
CA VAL A 106 -5.29 4.45 9.80
C VAL A 106 -4.80 3.61 10.98
N ASP A 107 -5.60 2.63 11.42
CA ASP A 107 -5.24 1.73 12.53
C ASP A 107 -3.94 0.95 12.24
N LEU A 108 -3.77 0.47 11.02
CA LEU A 108 -2.56 -0.24 10.58
C LEU A 108 -1.34 0.67 10.53
N ALA A 109 -1.53 1.95 10.18
CA ALA A 109 -0.45 2.95 10.19
C ALA A 109 0.04 3.20 11.61
N GLU A 110 -0.88 3.27 12.57
CA GLU A 110 -0.55 3.43 13.99
C GLU A 110 0.22 2.22 14.51
N LEU A 111 -0.20 1.02 14.13
CA LEU A 111 0.51 -0.20 14.47
C LEU A 111 1.94 -0.20 13.90
N ASP A 112 2.09 -0.01 12.59
CA ASP A 112 3.40 0.04 11.93
C ASP A 112 4.31 1.14 12.52
N HIS A 113 3.74 2.31 12.84
CA HIS A 113 4.48 3.40 13.49
C HIS A 113 4.96 3.01 14.89
N SER A 114 4.08 2.40 15.69
CA SER A 114 4.44 1.93 17.03
C SER A 114 5.52 0.83 16.98
N GLU A 115 5.48 -0.07 16.01
CA GLU A 115 6.50 -1.12 15.84
C GLU A 115 7.87 -0.52 15.48
N ARG A 116 7.90 0.52 14.62
CA ARG A 116 9.14 1.25 14.28
C ARG A 116 9.76 1.92 15.49
N ASP A 117 8.95 2.52 16.36
CA ASP A 117 9.42 3.18 17.58
C ASP A 117 9.96 2.18 18.61
N HIS A 118 9.39 0.96 18.69
CA HIS A 118 9.84 -0.08 19.62
C HIS A 118 11.02 -0.90 19.10
N LEU A 119 11.13 -1.10 17.78
CA LEU A 119 12.17 -1.94 17.16
C LEU A 119 13.35 -1.12 16.60
N GLY A 120 13.25 0.21 16.60
CA GLY A 120 14.39 1.12 16.65
C GLY A 120 15.38 1.06 15.49
N GLY A 121 14.94 0.77 14.26
CA GLY A 121 15.78 0.86 13.08
C GLY A 121 14.99 1.10 11.79
N PRO A 122 15.54 1.87 10.82
CA PRO A 122 14.96 1.89 9.48
C PRO A 122 14.88 0.45 8.93
N GLN A 123 13.83 0.13 8.19
CA GLN A 123 13.81 -1.12 7.42
C GLN A 123 15.09 -1.19 6.58
N VAL A 124 15.76 -2.34 6.64
CA VAL A 124 16.99 -2.55 5.88
C VAL A 124 16.69 -2.29 4.40
N PRO A 125 17.53 -1.52 3.71
CA PRO A 125 17.49 -1.43 2.25
C PRO A 125 17.25 -2.79 1.57
N GLY A 126 16.17 -2.90 0.80
CA GLY A 126 15.82 -4.12 0.05
C GLY A 126 14.85 -5.07 0.76
N ASP A 127 14.48 -4.82 2.01
CA ASP A 127 13.58 -5.69 2.78
C ASP A 127 12.09 -5.45 2.47
N ASN A 128 11.78 -4.43 1.67
CA ASN A 128 10.44 -4.14 1.16
C ASN A 128 10.25 -4.80 -0.22
N PRO A 129 9.57 -5.95 -0.33
CA PRO A 129 9.40 -6.67 -1.60
C PRO A 129 8.48 -5.93 -2.59
N TRP A 130 7.97 -4.75 -2.23
CA TRP A 130 7.03 -3.95 -2.99
C TRP A 130 7.59 -2.58 -3.42
N ARG A 131 8.87 -2.30 -3.19
CA ARG A 131 9.59 -1.17 -3.78
C ARG A 131 10.30 -1.62 -5.05
N PRO A 132 9.98 -1.09 -6.24
CA PRO A 132 10.82 -1.30 -7.41
C PRO A 132 12.13 -0.51 -7.22
N GLY A 133 13.26 -1.21 -7.05
CA GLY A 133 14.59 -0.69 -7.36
C GLY A 133 15.19 0.39 -6.44
N TRP A 134 15.15 0.25 -5.12
CA TRP A 134 16.03 1.03 -4.24
C TRP A 134 17.34 0.25 -4.01
N LEU A 135 18.32 0.46 -4.90
CA LEU A 135 19.72 0.26 -4.53
C LEU A 135 20.11 1.50 -3.74
N PRO A 136 20.71 1.38 -2.54
CA PRO A 136 21.44 2.52 -1.99
C PRO A 136 22.50 2.91 -3.02
N ASP A 137 22.66 4.20 -3.28
CA ASP A 137 23.84 4.70 -3.98
C ASP A 137 25.05 4.05 -3.31
N ALA A 138 25.87 3.35 -4.10
CA ALA A 138 27.10 2.78 -3.62
C ALA A 138 27.90 3.92 -2.98
N GLU A 139 28.00 3.90 -1.65
CA GLU A 139 29.00 4.70 -0.97
C GLU A 139 30.35 4.25 -1.53
N GLU A 140 30.95 5.12 -2.34
CA GLU A 140 32.36 5.06 -2.69
C GLU A 140 33.16 5.21 -1.40
N ASP A 141 33.34 4.11 -0.67
CA ASP A 141 34.37 4.02 0.35
C ASP A 141 35.72 3.89 -0.36
N GLU A 142 36.27 5.03 -0.74
CA GLU A 142 37.71 5.22 -0.86
C GLU A 142 38.35 5.01 0.52
N TRP A 143 38.96 3.85 0.78
CA TRP A 143 40.19 3.70 1.60
C TRP A 143 40.96 2.44 1.24
#